data_AF-A0A7Z9ZZM0-F1
#
_entry.id   AF-A0A7Z9ZZM0-F1
#
_cell.length_a   1.000
_cell.length_b   1.000
_cell.length_c   1.000
_cell.angle_alpha   90.00
_cell.angle_beta   90.00
_cell.angle_gamma   90.00
#
_symmetry.space_group_name_H-M   'P 1'
#
loop_
_entity.id
_entity.type
_entity.pdbx_description
1 polymer ?
#
loop_
_entity_poly.entity_id
_entity_poly.type
_entity_poly.pdbx_seq_one_letter_code
_entity_poly.pdbx_strand_id
1 'polypeptide(L)'
;MIEMEGRSPRPGEVVRGWLGSISTRLRVAARVSGLRFQINQLLTRRRETLREIGEKVFQLYKRDKVGNPDILELCKRLEEIEEEIAQKEREIERIRAEAGLGEEREEVEVSEEPLEKGEG
;
A
#
# COMPACT_ATOMS: atom_id res chain seq x y z
N MET A 1 46.45 48.03 -18.06
CA MET A 1 45.27 47.26 -18.52
C MET A 1 45.78 45.84 -18.69
N ILE A 2 45.60 44.98 -17.69
CA ILE A 2 46.16 43.61 -17.69
C ILE A 2 45.06 42.71 -18.25
N GLU A 3 45.32 42.15 -19.42
CA GLU A 3 44.45 41.19 -20.10
C GLU A 3 44.31 39.95 -19.22
N MET A 4 43.10 39.70 -18.71
CA MET A 4 42.78 38.43 -18.08
C MET A 4 42.58 37.40 -19.19
N GLU A 5 43.63 36.66 -19.52
CA GLU A 5 43.53 35.47 -20.36
C GLU A 5 42.58 34.46 -19.69
N GLY A 6 41.41 34.29 -20.31
CA GLY A 6 40.45 33.24 -19.98
C GLY A 6 41.08 31.87 -20.24
N ARG A 7 41.62 31.26 -19.19
CA ARG A 7 42.19 29.91 -19.25
C ARG A 7 41.06 28.90 -19.52
N SER A 8 40.90 28.51 -20.79
CA SER A 8 39.98 27.44 -21.16
C SER A 8 40.34 26.13 -20.45
N PRO A 9 39.39 25.47 -19.78
CA PRO A 9 39.66 24.28 -18.98
C PRO A 9 40.15 23.13 -19.87
N ARG A 10 41.11 22.34 -19.38
CA ARG A 10 41.68 21.23 -20.15
C ARG A 10 40.62 20.13 -20.32
N PRO A 11 40.52 19.45 -21.48
CA PRO A 11 39.50 18.43 -21.73
C PRO A 11 39.38 17.36 -20.62
N GLY A 12 40.49 16.96 -20.00
CA GLY A 12 40.50 15.97 -18.90
C GLY A 12 39.95 16.48 -17.55
N GLU A 13 39.95 17.80 -17.30
CA GLU A 13 39.40 18.40 -16.08
C GLU A 13 37.86 18.43 -16.13
N VAL A 14 37.30 18.67 -17.32
CA VAL A 14 35.84 18.68 -17.54
C VAL A 14 35.26 17.28 -17.35
N VAL A 15 35.96 16.24 -17.82
CA VAL A 15 35.55 14.83 -17.68
C VAL A 15 35.59 14.37 -16.21
N ARG A 16 36.59 14.78 -15.43
CA ARG A 16 36.65 14.47 -13.97
C ARG A 16 35.55 15.18 -13.18
N GLY A 17 35.27 16.45 -13.47
CA GLY A 17 34.19 17.21 -12.82
C GLY A 17 32.82 16.59 -13.08
N TRP A 18 32.58 16.13 -14.31
CA TRP A 18 31.33 15.48 -14.70
C TRP A 18 31.11 14.13 -13.99
N LEU A 19 32.11 13.24 -13.95
CA LEU A 19 32.05 11.94 -13.26
C LEU A 19 31.80 12.05 -11.74
N GLY A 20 32.44 13.02 -11.07
CA GLY A 20 32.23 13.28 -9.64
C GLY A 20 30.80 13.75 -9.32
N SER A 21 30.21 14.57 -10.19
CA SER A 21 28.84 15.04 -10.03
C SER A 21 27.79 13.93 -10.23
N ILE A 22 28.03 13.00 -11.16
CA ILE A 22 27.15 11.86 -11.42
C ILE A 22 27.15 10.88 -10.25
N SER A 23 28.33 10.51 -9.72
CA SER A 23 28.42 9.59 -8.58
C SER A 23 27.71 10.13 -7.32
N THR A 24 27.79 11.44 -7.08
CA THR A 24 27.09 12.10 -5.98
C THR A 24 25.57 12.06 -6.18
N ARG A 25 25.09 12.36 -7.40
CA ARG A 25 23.66 12.28 -7.73
C ARG A 25 23.11 10.86 -7.59
N LEU A 26 23.87 9.85 -8.01
CA LEU A 26 23.48 8.43 -7.84
C LEU A 26 23.37 8.04 -6.36
N ARG A 27 24.32 8.46 -5.52
CA ARG A 27 24.27 8.19 -4.07
C ARG A 27 23.07 8.85 -3.40
N VAL A 28 22.77 10.09 -3.79
CA VAL A 28 21.58 10.81 -3.31
C VAL A 28 20.32 10.11 -3.78
N ALA A 29 20.23 9.73 -5.06
CA ALA A 29 19.09 9.01 -5.61
C ALA A 29 18.85 7.66 -4.89
N ALA A 30 19.90 6.88 -4.66
CA ALA A 30 19.81 5.62 -3.92
C ALA A 30 19.29 5.82 -2.49
N ARG A 31 19.80 6.85 -1.79
CA ARG A 31 19.35 7.19 -0.43
C ARG A 31 17.89 7.64 -0.41
N VAL A 32 17.47 8.45 -1.38
CA VAL A 32 16.07 8.90 -1.52
C VAL A 32 15.16 7.71 -1.82
N SER A 33 15.55 6.82 -2.73
CA SER A 33 14.79 5.61 -3.04
C SER A 33 14.64 4.68 -1.83
N GLY A 34 15.71 4.49 -1.04
CA GLY A 34 15.65 3.74 0.20
C GLY A 34 14.67 4.33 1.21
N LEU A 35 14.70 5.66 1.40
CA LEU A 35 13.75 6.36 2.27
C LEU A 35 12.31 6.25 1.76
N ARG A 36 12.08 6.37 0.45
CA ARG A 36 10.73 6.21 -0.14
C ARG A 36 10.18 4.81 0.08
N PHE A 37 11.02 3.78 -0.07
CA PHE A 37 10.62 2.41 0.23
C PHE A 37 10.23 2.23 1.70
N GLN A 38 11.03 2.75 2.63
CA GLN A 38 10.71 2.72 4.06
C GLN A 38 9.41 3.47 4.39
N ILE A 39 9.20 4.64 3.78
CA ILE A 39 7.94 5.40 3.92
C ILE A 39 6.75 4.55 3.46
N ASN A 40 6.85 3.89 2.30
CA ASN A 40 5.77 3.04 1.80
C ASN A 40 5.48 1.85 2.73
N GLN A 41 6.50 1.21 3.30
CA GLN A 41 6.32 0.17 4.30
C GLN A 41 5.61 0.68 5.55
N LEU A 42 6.01 1.86 6.06
CA LEU A 42 5.37 2.50 7.20
C LEU A 42 3.92 2.88 6.90
N LEU A 43 3.62 3.35 5.69
CA LEU A 43 2.25 3.68 5.27
C LEU A 43 1.35 2.44 5.18
N THR A 44 1.87 1.30 4.72
CA THR A 44 1.14 0.03 4.72
C THR A 44 0.84 -0.42 6.15
N ARG A 45 1.85 -0.46 7.03
CA ARG A 45 1.64 -0.80 8.45
C ARG A 45 0.65 0.13 9.12
N ARG A 46 0.73 1.44 8.85
CA ARG A 46 -0.25 2.43 9.37
C ARG A 46 -1.67 2.11 8.93
N ARG A 47 -1.88 1.72 7.66
CA ARG A 47 -3.20 1.33 7.15
C ARG A 47 -3.73 0.09 7.85
N GLU A 48 -2.89 -0.93 8.03
CA GLU A 48 -3.23 -2.16 8.76
C GLU A 48 -3.60 -1.86 10.22
N THR A 49 -2.79 -1.07 10.93
CA THR A 49 -3.09 -0.67 12.32
C THR A 49 -4.42 0.08 12.41
N LEU A 50 -4.70 1.01 11.49
CA LEU A 50 -5.97 1.74 11.47
C LEU A 50 -7.15 0.80 11.23
N ARG A 51 -7.01 -0.19 10.36
CA ARG A 51 -8.03 -1.23 10.15
C ARG A 51 -8.29 -2.01 11.43
N GLU A 52 -7.24 -2.50 12.10
CA GLU A 52 -7.36 -3.24 13.37
C GLU A 52 -8.01 -2.41 14.47
N ILE A 53 -7.68 -1.11 14.56
CA ILE A 53 -8.33 -0.18 15.48
C ILE A 53 -9.83 -0.10 15.16
N GLY A 54 -10.18 0.10 13.89
CA GLY A 54 -11.58 0.16 13.43
C GLY A 54 -12.35 -1.10 13.80
N GLU A 55 -11.78 -2.29 13.54
CA GLU A 55 -12.39 -3.58 13.90
C GLU A 55 -12.62 -3.72 15.40
N LYS A 56 -11.62 -3.37 16.23
CA LYS A 56 -11.76 -3.42 17.69
C LYS A 56 -12.82 -2.44 18.19
N VAL A 57 -12.85 -1.23 17.63
CA VAL A 57 -13.86 -0.22 17.97
C VAL A 57 -15.25 -0.70 17.59
N PHE A 58 -15.42 -1.28 16.41
CA PHE A 58 -16.70 -1.83 15.97
C PHE A 58 -17.15 -3.03 16.84
N GLN A 59 -16.23 -3.91 17.24
CA GLN A 59 -16.52 -4.97 18.20
C GLN A 59 -16.95 -4.43 19.57
N LEU A 60 -16.36 -3.31 20.02
CA LEU A 60 -16.79 -2.64 21.25
C LEU A 60 -18.17 -2.02 21.08
N TYR A 61 -18.46 -1.44 19.91
CA TYR A 61 -19.76 -0.88 19.57
C TYR A 61 -20.86 -1.96 19.61
N LYS A 62 -20.65 -3.13 18.98
CA LYS A 62 -21.57 -4.28 19.03
C LYS A 62 -21.82 -4.82 20.45
N ARG A 63 -21.01 -4.42 21.43
CA ARG A 63 -21.14 -4.79 22.85
C ARG A 63 -21.65 -3.63 23.72
N ASP A 64 -22.14 -2.55 23.10
CA ASP A 64 -22.59 -1.31 23.76
C ASP A 64 -21.51 -0.65 24.64
N LYS A 65 -20.23 -0.80 24.27
CA LYS A 65 -19.08 -0.26 25.03
C LYS A 65 -18.49 1.02 24.45
N VAL A 66 -19.13 1.61 23.44
CA VAL A 66 -18.70 2.87 22.83
C VAL A 66 -19.63 4.00 23.30
N GLY A 67 -19.07 4.98 24.00
CA GLY A 67 -19.83 6.15 24.49
C GLY A 67 -19.63 7.43 23.69
N ASN A 68 -18.65 7.46 22.78
CA ASN A 68 -18.39 8.66 21.97
C ASN A 68 -19.40 8.74 20.81
N PRO A 69 -20.18 9.84 20.68
CA PRO A 69 -21.24 9.96 19.68
C PRO A 69 -20.73 9.96 18.24
N ASP A 70 -19.57 10.57 17.97
CA ASP A 70 -18.99 10.61 16.62
C ASP A 70 -18.61 9.20 16.16
N ILE A 71 -18.07 8.39 17.07
CA ILE A 71 -17.75 6.99 16.78
C ILE A 71 -19.01 6.15 16.61
N LEU A 72 -20.07 6.39 17.41
CA LEU A 72 -21.35 5.71 17.25
C LEU A 72 -21.96 5.96 15.87
N GLU A 73 -21.91 7.20 15.37
CA GLU A 73 -22.40 7.54 14.04
C GLU A 73 -21.62 6.80 12.94
N LEU A 74 -20.29 6.75 13.05
CA LEU A 74 -19.44 5.99 12.13
C LEU A 74 -19.75 4.49 12.15
N CYS A 75 -19.97 3.91 13.34
CA CYS A 75 -20.33 2.50 13.46
C CYS A 75 -21.71 2.19 12.88
N LYS A 76 -22.70 3.06 13.06
CA LYS A 76 -24.03 2.90 12.44
C LYS A 76 -23.96 2.92 10.92
N ARG A 77 -23.21 3.86 10.35
CA ARG A 77 -22.97 3.90 8.89
C ARG A 77 -22.32 2.62 8.38
N LEU A 78 -21.42 2.03 9.16
CA LEU A 78 -20.81 0.74 8.79
C LEU A 78 -21.85 -0.39 8.79
N GLU A 79 -22.77 -0.43 9.76
CA GLU A 79 -23.88 -1.41 9.76
C GLU A 79 -24.78 -1.26 8.54
N GLU A 80 -25.14 -0.03 8.17
CA GLU A 80 -25.95 0.23 6.96
C GLU A 80 -25.25 -0.29 5.69
N ILE A 81 -23.93 -0.11 5.58
CA ILE A 81 -23.14 -0.65 4.47
C ILE A 81 -23.12 -2.19 4.50
N GLU A 82 -22.93 -2.81 5.66
CA GLU A 82 -22.95 -4.28 5.81
C GLU A 82 -24.31 -4.86 5.40
N GLU A 83 -25.41 -4.19 5.78
CA GLU A 83 -26.75 -4.58 5.36
C GLU A 83 -26.96 -4.43 3.85
N GLU A 84 -26.47 -3.35 3.24
CA GLU A 84 -26.54 -3.15 1.79
C GLU A 84 -25.75 -4.22 1.04
N ILE A 85 -24.52 -4.54 1.49
CA ILE A 85 -23.71 -5.63 0.92
C ILE A 85 -24.49 -6.95 0.98
N ALA A 86 -25.02 -7.29 2.16
CA ALA A 86 -25.75 -8.54 2.34
C ALA A 86 -27.02 -8.60 1.48
N GLN A 87 -27.70 -7.47 1.24
CA GLN A 87 -28.83 -7.40 0.32
C GLN A 87 -28.39 -7.66 -1.13
N LYS A 88 -27.31 -7.03 -1.59
CA LYS A 88 -26.79 -7.24 -2.95
C LYS A 88 -26.29 -8.66 -3.16
N GLU A 89 -25.63 -9.26 -2.16
CA GLU A 89 -25.20 -10.67 -2.21
C GLU A 89 -26.39 -11.62 -2.35
N ARG A 90 -27.47 -11.41 -1.58
CA ARG A 90 -28.71 -12.20 -1.73
C ARG A 90 -29.38 -12.02 -3.09
N GLU A 91 -29.30 -10.82 -3.66
CA GLU A 91 -29.81 -10.56 -5.00
C GLU A 91 -28.98 -11.28 -6.07
N ILE A 92 -27.65 -11.24 -5.97
CA ILE A 92 -26.74 -12.01 -6.84
C ILE A 92 -27.07 -13.51 -6.76
N GLU A 93 -27.24 -14.05 -5.55
CA GLU A 93 -27.56 -15.47 -5.34
C GLU A 93 -28.91 -15.85 -5.99
N ARG A 94 -29.93 -15.00 -5.84
CA ARG A 94 -31.22 -15.21 -6.51
C ARG A 94 -31.08 -15.21 -8.02
N ILE A 95 -30.35 -14.25 -8.60
CA ILE A 95 -30.12 -14.17 -10.05
C ILE A 95 -29.38 -15.42 -10.55
N ARG A 96 -28.36 -15.88 -9.82
CA ARG A 96 -27.62 -17.12 -10.12
C ARG A 96 -28.53 -18.34 -10.10
N ALA A 97 -29.37 -18.47 -9.08
CA ALA A 97 -30.34 -19.55 -8.96
C ALA A 97 -31.36 -19.54 -10.11
N GLU A 98 -31.89 -18.37 -10.48
CA GLU A 98 -32.80 -18.19 -11.61
C GLU A 98 -32.15 -18.54 -12.96
N ALA A 99 -30.86 -18.26 -13.11
CA ALA A 99 -30.08 -18.62 -14.29
C ALA A 99 -29.65 -20.10 -14.34
N GLY A 100 -29.97 -20.90 -13.32
CA GLY A 100 -29.50 -22.29 -13.20
C GLY A 100 -28.00 -22.42 -12.93
N LEU A 101 -27.36 -21.35 -12.46
CA LEU A 101 -25.93 -21.25 -12.14
C LEU A 101 -25.68 -21.31 -10.64
N GLY A 102 -26.43 -22.14 -9.89
CA GLY A 102 -26.21 -22.29 -8.45
C GLY A 102 -24.75 -22.73 -8.18
N GLU A 103 -23.99 -21.90 -7.46
CA GLU A 103 -22.55 -22.13 -7.32
C GLU A 103 -22.26 -23.20 -6.25
N GLU A 104 -21.61 -24.28 -6.71
CA GLU A 104 -20.58 -24.99 -5.94
C GLU A 104 -19.65 -23.93 -5.35
N ARG A 105 -19.62 -23.82 -4.01
CA ARG A 105 -18.62 -23.01 -3.32
C ARG A 105 -17.26 -23.60 -3.67
N GLU A 106 -16.55 -22.98 -4.60
CA GLU A 106 -15.14 -23.23 -4.81
C GLU A 106 -14.42 -22.64 -3.59
N GLU A 107 -14.30 -23.44 -2.53
CA GLU A 107 -13.33 -23.19 -1.47
C GLU A 107 -11.97 -23.16 -2.16
N VAL A 108 -11.43 -21.95 -2.37
CA VAL A 108 -10.09 -21.78 -2.91
C VAL A 108 -9.11 -22.28 -1.84
N GLU A 109 -8.81 -23.57 -1.91
CA GLU A 109 -7.73 -24.22 -1.18
C GLU A 109 -6.43 -23.61 -1.71
N VAL A 110 -5.90 -22.62 -1.00
CA VAL A 110 -4.60 -22.02 -1.32
C VAL A 110 -3.55 -23.09 -1.09
N SER A 111 -3.17 -23.81 -2.15
CA SER A 111 -2.08 -24.77 -2.10
C SER A 111 -0.79 -24.02 -1.79
N GLU A 112 -0.22 -24.25 -0.60
CA GLU A 112 1.16 -23.90 -0.29
C GLU A 112 2.08 -24.73 -1.18
N GLU A 113 2.42 -24.22 -2.37
CA GLU A 113 3.51 -24.81 -3.15
C GLU A 113 4.84 -24.61 -2.40
N PRO A 114 5.61 -25.68 -2.13
CA PRO A 114 6.92 -25.55 -1.53
C PRO A 114 7.86 -24.89 -2.55
N LEU A 115 8.42 -23.74 -2.19
CA LEU A 115 9.54 -23.14 -2.92
C LEU A 115 10.69 -24.15 -2.94
N GLU A 116 10.93 -24.76 -4.11
CA GLU A 116 12.10 -25.58 -4.37
C GLU A 116 13.36 -24.77 -4.03
N LYS A 117 14.11 -25.25 -3.04
CA LYS A 117 15.48 -24.80 -2.81
C LYS A 117 16.33 -25.32 -3.97
N GLY A 118 16.49 -24.49 -4.99
CA GLY A 118 17.62 -24.62 -5.91
C GLY A 118 18.87 -24.10 -5.23
N GLU A 119 19.76 -25.00 -4.79
CA GLU A 119 21.19 -24.71 -4.67
C GLU A 119 21.97 -25.93 -5.17
N GLY A 120 22.90 -25.67 -6.08
CA GLY A 120 23.87 -26.64 -6.60
C GLY A 120 25.12 -26.76 -5.75
#